data_AF-A0A5C6MFT7-F1
#
_entry.id   AF-A0A5C6MFT7-F1
#
_cell.length_a   1.000
_cell.length_b   1.000
_cell.length_c   1.000
_cell.angle_alpha   90.00
_cell.angle_beta   90.00
_cell.angle_gamma   90.00
#
_symmetry.space_group_name_H-M   'P 1'
#
loop_
_entity.id
_entity.type
_entity.pdbx_description
1 polymer ?
#
loop_
_entity_poly.entity_id
_entity_poly.type
_entity_poly.pdbx_seq_one_letter_code
_entity_poly.pdbx_strand_id
1 'polypeptide(L)'
;MVLIGAASPEHAAAFMPDQQLALSGTHWAPGERGTGLPAGPRSSEAALATLAQTTIQAVREELKSEAKQRERSSDPESGKVSNLQYLHSYLTYIKLCTLVKRNESMAHTLHGKLKEPAADENKRGPRPQDLIRLYDIILQSLAELSTLQGLEDDHTFQKEVSLKTLVYKAYRCFFIAQSYVLVKKWSEALVLYERVLKYAKEVQSKAKTLNNSLKVGADAEVSAEKYSLQAAAILDTGDASEAPSQLQVNDSTPLCNRLDTFCLDPTLVGKKPSLVPFPPEFQPIPCKPLFFDLALNHVAFPPLDEKVWSRRAKVASLATSRASLALAAKAPPPLAAKAPPLPAWLQYDWLLRF
;
A
#
# COMPACT_ATOMS: atom_id res chain seq x y z
N MET A 1 -12.77 1.40 4.94
CA MET A 1 -12.98 2.07 6.25
C MET A 1 -11.93 1.52 7.19
N VAL A 2 -10.71 2.07 7.13
CA VAL A 2 -9.55 1.56 7.89
C VAL A 2 -9.35 2.47 9.09
N LEU A 3 -9.52 1.88 10.28
CA LEU A 3 -9.21 2.45 11.58
C LEU A 3 -7.68 2.59 11.72
N ILE A 4 -7.18 3.81 11.88
CA ILE A 4 -5.77 4.13 12.20
C ILE A 4 -5.84 5.36 13.11
N GLY A 5 -5.20 5.48 14.26
CA GLY A 5 -4.23 4.71 15.01
C GLY A 5 -3.90 5.61 16.20
N ALA A 6 -3.77 5.04 17.40
CA ALA A 6 -3.67 5.78 18.66
C ALA A 6 -2.51 6.79 18.69
N ALA A 7 -2.76 8.00 19.21
CA ALA A 7 -1.70 8.94 19.59
C ALA A 7 -1.59 9.01 21.12
N SER A 8 -0.36 8.84 21.61
CA SER A 8 -0.01 9.05 23.02
C SER A 8 0.15 10.56 23.33
N PRO A 9 -0.26 11.06 24.51
CA PRO A 9 -0.63 12.47 24.74
C PRO A 9 0.54 13.46 24.99
N GLU A 10 1.81 13.05 24.88
CA GLU A 10 2.89 13.77 25.58
C GLU A 10 3.69 14.79 24.75
N HIS A 11 3.52 14.87 23.42
CA HIS A 11 4.50 15.59 22.59
C HIS A 11 4.21 17.09 22.34
N ALA A 12 3.01 17.59 22.68
CA ALA A 12 2.66 19.01 22.53
C ALA A 12 3.04 19.87 23.74
N ALA A 13 3.25 19.27 24.92
CA ALA A 13 3.60 19.98 26.14
C ALA A 13 5.04 20.54 26.14
N ALA A 14 5.90 20.11 25.21
CA ALA A 14 7.31 20.50 25.17
C ALA A 14 7.59 21.88 24.54
N PHE A 15 6.57 22.61 24.08
CA PHE A 15 6.75 23.84 23.29
C PHE A 15 6.92 25.14 24.09
N MET A 16 6.88 25.09 25.42
CA MET A 16 7.33 26.19 26.27
C MET A 16 8.05 25.64 27.51
N PRO A 17 9.25 26.14 27.86
CA PRO A 17 9.61 26.18 29.27
C PRO A 17 8.57 27.05 29.98
N ASP A 18 8.03 26.56 31.08
CA ASP A 18 7.22 27.31 32.04
C ASP A 18 7.98 28.58 32.46
N GLN A 19 7.81 29.68 31.73
CA GLN A 19 7.77 31.00 32.36
C GLN A 19 6.31 31.25 32.70
N GLN A 20 5.90 30.61 33.79
CA GLN A 20 4.83 31.10 34.63
C GLN A 20 5.21 32.53 35.07
N LEU A 21 4.87 33.52 34.25
CA LEU A 21 4.43 34.79 34.80
C LEU A 21 3.10 34.47 35.47
N ALA A 22 3.22 34.04 36.73
CA ALA A 22 2.15 34.05 37.68
C ALA A 22 1.62 35.49 37.74
N LEU A 23 0.61 35.77 36.92
CA LEU A 23 -0.46 36.66 37.36
C LEU A 23 -1.12 35.90 38.50
N SER A 24 -0.52 36.05 39.68
CA SER A 24 -1.11 35.66 40.95
C SER A 24 -2.51 36.26 40.98
N GLY A 25 -3.50 35.41 40.75
CA GLY A 25 -4.88 35.71 41.07
C GLY A 25 -4.93 35.95 42.56
N THR A 26 -4.74 37.21 42.97
CA THR A 26 -5.12 37.65 44.30
C THR A 26 -6.58 37.29 44.47
N HIS A 27 -6.80 36.38 45.39
CA HIS A 27 -8.07 35.99 46.00
C HIS A 27 -9.09 37.15 45.97
N TRP A 28 -9.94 37.20 44.94
CA TRP A 28 -11.11 38.06 44.94
C TRP A 28 -12.22 37.30 45.66
N ALA A 29 -12.40 37.59 46.95
CA ALA A 29 -13.59 37.17 47.69
C ALA A 29 -14.75 38.09 47.29
N PRO A 30 -15.87 37.58 46.76
CA PRO A 30 -17.03 38.43 46.51
C PRO A 30 -17.73 38.70 47.85
N GLY A 31 -17.73 39.97 48.24
CA GLY A 31 -18.64 40.47 49.27
C GLY A 31 -20.09 40.34 48.80
N GLU A 32 -20.94 39.81 49.66
CA GLU A 32 -22.36 39.60 49.42
C GLU A 32 -23.09 40.93 49.12
N ARG A 33 -23.66 41.04 47.92
CA ARG A 33 -25.05 41.48 47.63
C ARG A 33 -25.22 41.79 46.14
N GLY A 34 -26.28 41.23 45.55
CA GLY A 34 -26.82 41.67 44.27
C GLY A 34 -26.91 40.55 43.24
N THR A 35 -28.13 40.10 42.98
CA THR A 35 -28.51 39.09 41.98
C THR A 35 -28.03 39.46 40.57
N GLY A 36 -27.04 38.72 40.06
CA GLY A 36 -26.64 38.70 38.66
C GLY A 36 -25.91 37.39 38.38
N LEU A 37 -26.32 36.65 37.36
CA LEU A 37 -25.73 35.36 36.99
C LEU A 37 -24.19 35.48 36.87
N PRO A 38 -23.40 34.51 37.37
CA PRO A 38 -21.96 34.54 37.20
C PRO A 38 -21.62 34.33 35.73
N ALA A 39 -21.06 35.35 35.09
CA ALA A 39 -20.55 35.26 33.73
C ALA A 39 -19.36 34.28 33.70
N GLY A 40 -19.47 33.19 32.95
CA GLY A 40 -18.44 32.15 32.90
C GLY A 40 -17.08 32.63 32.35
N PRO A 41 -16.01 31.82 32.46
CA PRO A 41 -14.62 32.19 32.09
C PRO A 41 -14.44 32.64 30.63
N ARG A 42 -15.37 32.32 29.73
CA ARG A 42 -15.37 32.81 28.34
C ARG A 42 -15.71 34.30 28.22
N SER A 43 -16.40 34.88 29.20
CA SER A 43 -16.79 36.29 29.21
C SER A 43 -15.63 37.20 29.61
N SER A 44 -14.78 36.75 30.56
CA SER A 44 -13.62 37.49 31.03
C SER A 44 -12.50 37.52 29.99
N GLU A 45 -12.23 36.40 29.31
CA GLU A 45 -11.24 36.38 28.21
C GLU A 45 -11.64 37.26 27.02
N ALA A 46 -12.93 37.27 26.66
CA ALA A 46 -13.44 38.13 25.61
C ALA A 46 -13.32 39.62 25.98
N ALA A 47 -13.65 39.97 27.23
CA ALA A 47 -13.49 41.32 27.76
C ALA A 47 -12.03 41.77 27.76
N LEU A 48 -11.10 40.91 28.20
CA LEU A 48 -9.66 41.18 28.18
C LEU A 48 -9.12 41.37 26.76
N ALA A 49 -9.57 40.55 25.80
CA ALA A 49 -9.18 40.69 24.40
C ALA A 49 -9.68 42.01 23.80
N THR A 50 -10.91 42.43 24.10
CA THR A 50 -11.44 43.73 23.66
C THR A 50 -10.70 44.90 24.29
N LEU A 51 -10.41 44.83 25.59
CA LEU A 51 -9.66 45.87 26.29
C LEU A 51 -8.23 45.99 25.74
N ALA A 52 -7.52 44.87 25.55
CA ALA A 52 -6.20 44.88 24.94
C ALA A 52 -6.22 45.49 23.53
N GLN A 53 -7.23 45.17 22.72
CA GLN A 53 -7.40 45.76 21.39
C GLN A 53 -7.65 47.27 21.45
N THR A 54 -8.47 47.76 22.39
CA THR A 54 -8.70 49.20 22.57
C THR A 54 -7.44 49.93 23.04
N THR A 55 -6.68 49.33 23.96
CA THR A 55 -5.43 49.91 24.47
C THR A 55 -4.36 49.97 23.39
N ILE A 56 -4.20 48.90 22.60
CA ILE A 56 -3.28 48.89 21.44
C ILE A 56 -3.65 50.00 20.45
N GLN A 57 -4.95 50.18 20.16
CA GLN A 57 -5.38 51.24 19.25
C GLN A 57 -5.08 52.65 19.81
N ALA A 58 -5.32 52.88 21.10
CA ALA A 58 -4.99 54.15 21.76
C ALA A 58 -3.48 54.45 21.68
N VAL A 59 -2.63 53.48 22.04
CA VAL A 59 -1.16 53.61 21.95
C VAL A 59 -0.72 53.86 20.49
N ARG A 60 -1.37 53.23 19.52
CA ARG A 60 -1.08 53.43 18.10
C ARG A 60 -1.44 54.82 17.60
N GLU A 61 -2.53 55.42 18.08
CA GLU A 61 -2.87 56.81 17.75
C GLU A 61 -1.89 57.80 18.39
N GLU A 62 -1.45 57.54 19.63
CA GLU A 62 -0.40 58.33 20.28
C GLU A 62 0.96 58.21 19.58
N LEU A 63 1.30 57.03 19.03
CA LEU A 63 2.52 56.88 18.22
C LEU A 63 2.47 57.73 16.94
N LYS A 64 1.29 57.85 16.33
CA LYS A 64 1.10 58.72 15.15
C LYS A 64 1.15 60.20 15.52
N SER A 65 0.62 60.59 16.68
CA SER A 65 0.69 61.97 17.17
C SER A 65 2.15 62.35 17.48
N GLU A 66 2.90 61.46 18.15
CA GLU A 66 4.33 61.62 18.45
C GLU A 66 5.16 61.71 17.17
N ALA A 67 4.91 60.86 16.17
CA ALA A 67 5.60 60.91 14.89
C ALA A 67 5.39 62.25 14.15
N LYS A 68 4.15 62.77 14.13
CA LYS A 68 3.84 64.09 13.56
C LYS A 68 4.49 65.24 14.32
N GLN A 69 4.65 65.09 15.64
CA GLN A 69 5.31 66.09 16.47
C GLN A 69 6.83 66.08 16.25
N ARG A 70 7.43 64.89 16.12
CA ARG A 70 8.85 64.71 15.78
C ARG A 70 9.21 65.26 14.40
N GLU A 71 8.34 65.12 13.41
CA GLU A 71 8.55 65.72 12.07
C GLU A 71 8.65 67.25 12.11
N ARG A 72 8.05 67.89 13.14
CA ARG A 72 8.10 69.35 13.34
C ARG A 72 9.28 69.81 14.20
N SER A 73 9.96 68.90 14.91
CA SER A 73 11.09 69.19 15.80
C SER A 73 12.36 68.51 15.28
N SER A 74 13.36 69.28 14.86
CA SER A 74 14.63 68.77 14.32
C SER A 74 15.56 68.23 15.42
N ASP A 75 15.15 67.14 16.10
CA ASP A 75 15.91 66.53 17.20
C ASP A 75 16.76 65.33 16.71
N PRO A 76 18.10 65.36 16.83
CA PRO A 76 19.00 64.32 16.29
C PRO A 76 18.99 62.98 17.04
N GLU A 77 18.26 62.82 18.14
CA GLU A 77 18.21 61.54 18.89
C GLU A 77 17.16 60.51 18.35
N SER A 78 16.65 60.76 17.14
CA SER A 78 15.55 60.04 16.47
C SER A 78 15.82 58.55 16.11
N GLY A 79 16.97 57.97 16.47
CA GLY A 79 17.36 56.61 16.10
C GLY A 79 16.94 55.50 17.09
N LYS A 80 16.56 55.85 18.33
CA LYS A 80 16.20 54.86 19.35
C LYS A 80 14.68 54.64 19.38
N VAL A 81 14.26 53.37 19.45
CA VAL A 81 12.86 52.96 19.63
C VAL A 81 12.27 53.70 20.84
N SER A 82 11.16 54.42 20.67
CA SER A 82 10.57 55.20 21.77
C SER A 82 9.97 54.30 22.85
N ASN A 83 9.86 54.79 24.09
CA ASN A 83 9.19 54.06 25.17
C ASN A 83 7.74 53.69 24.80
N LEU A 84 7.07 54.57 24.06
CA LEU A 84 5.72 54.34 23.55
C LEU A 84 5.70 53.21 22.50
N GLN A 85 6.74 53.12 21.65
CA GLN A 85 6.90 52.03 20.70
C GLN A 85 7.18 50.69 21.39
N TYR A 86 7.98 50.67 22.46
CA TYR A 86 8.15 49.48 23.29
C TYR A 86 6.85 49.02 23.95
N LEU A 87 6.04 49.96 24.47
CA LEU A 87 4.73 49.65 25.02
C LEU A 87 3.80 49.04 23.97
N HIS A 88 3.76 49.60 22.75
CA HIS A 88 3.00 49.06 21.65
C HIS A 88 3.47 47.64 21.27
N SER A 89 4.78 47.43 21.13
CA SER A 89 5.35 46.12 20.83
C SER A 89 5.03 45.08 21.91
N TYR A 90 5.10 45.45 23.19
CA TYR A 90 4.79 44.56 24.30
C TYR A 90 3.31 44.15 24.34
N LEU A 91 2.39 45.12 24.19
CA LEU A 91 0.95 44.82 24.14
C LEU A 91 0.61 43.94 22.92
N THR A 92 1.24 44.22 21.78
CA THR A 92 1.07 43.43 20.56
C THR A 92 1.62 42.02 20.74
N TYR A 93 2.78 41.87 21.38
CA TYR A 93 3.36 40.57 21.73
C TYR A 93 2.40 39.74 22.59
N ILE A 94 1.87 40.30 23.68
CA ILE A 94 0.90 39.60 24.56
C ILE A 94 -0.33 39.14 23.75
N LYS A 95 -0.89 40.04 22.93
CA LYS A 95 -2.05 39.73 22.09
C LYS A 95 -1.74 38.57 21.14
N LEU A 96 -0.63 38.63 20.41
CA LEU A 96 -0.26 37.60 19.43
C LEU A 96 0.05 36.26 20.10
N CYS A 97 0.79 36.26 21.22
CA CYS A 97 1.06 35.04 21.98
C CYS A 97 -0.23 34.40 22.53
N THR A 98 -1.17 35.22 23.02
CA THR A 98 -2.47 34.74 23.50
C THR A 98 -3.30 34.16 22.35
N LEU A 99 -3.28 34.82 21.19
CA LEU A 99 -3.95 34.34 19.98
C LEU A 99 -3.39 33.01 19.50
N VAL A 100 -2.05 32.85 19.49
CA VAL A 100 -1.39 31.58 19.15
C VAL A 100 -1.83 30.47 20.10
N LYS A 101 -1.71 30.66 21.42
CA LYS A 101 -2.11 29.67 22.45
C LYS A 101 -3.58 29.26 22.32
N ARG A 102 -4.47 30.22 22.10
CA ARG A 102 -5.91 29.97 21.92
C ARG A 102 -6.19 29.14 20.67
N ASN A 103 -5.58 29.47 19.54
CA ASN A 103 -5.77 28.73 18.29
C ASN A 103 -5.13 27.34 18.35
N GLU A 104 -4.02 27.17 19.06
CA GLU A 104 -3.40 25.87 19.31
C GLU A 104 -4.32 24.96 20.13
N SER A 105 -4.90 25.47 21.22
CA SER A 105 -5.90 24.74 22.02
C SER A 105 -7.14 24.37 21.19
N MET A 106 -7.61 25.28 20.34
CA MET A 106 -8.72 25.01 19.44
C MET A 106 -8.37 23.95 18.40
N ALA A 107 -7.15 23.99 17.83
CA ALA A 107 -6.67 23.01 16.88
C ALA A 107 -6.54 21.63 17.52
N HIS A 108 -6.02 21.55 18.75
CA HIS A 108 -5.97 20.31 19.51
C HIS A 108 -7.36 19.70 19.72
N THR A 109 -8.33 20.52 20.12
CA THR A 109 -9.72 20.09 20.32
C THR A 109 -10.35 19.61 19.02
N LEU A 110 -10.14 20.31 17.90
CA LEU A 110 -10.67 19.90 16.60
C LEU A 110 -10.00 18.63 16.07
N HIS A 111 -8.68 18.49 16.28
CA HIS A 111 -7.96 17.30 15.87
C HIS A 111 -8.44 16.05 16.63
N GLY A 112 -8.70 16.17 17.94
CA GLY A 112 -9.31 15.08 18.72
C GLY A 112 -10.67 14.66 18.16
N LYS A 113 -11.53 15.63 17.81
CA LYS A 113 -12.85 15.35 17.21
C LYS A 113 -12.78 14.77 15.80
N LEU A 114 -11.69 15.01 15.06
CA LEU A 114 -11.47 14.44 13.73
C LEU A 114 -11.10 12.95 13.79
N LYS A 115 -10.53 12.50 14.93
CA LYS A 115 -10.15 11.09 15.15
C LYS A 115 -11.32 10.21 15.58
N GLU A 116 -12.37 10.79 16.16
CA GLU A 116 -13.55 10.01 16.55
C GLU A 116 -14.40 9.64 15.32
N PRO A 117 -14.83 8.38 15.17
CA PRO A 117 -15.74 7.99 14.10
C PRO A 117 -17.05 8.78 14.25
N ALA A 118 -17.51 9.38 13.15
CA ALA A 118 -18.69 10.22 13.14
C ALA A 118 -19.91 9.48 13.72
N ALA A 119 -20.47 10.01 14.81
CA ALA A 119 -21.60 9.39 15.50
C ALA A 119 -22.96 9.68 14.83
N ASP A 120 -23.04 10.56 13.83
CA ASP A 120 -24.28 10.94 13.16
C ASP A 120 -24.04 11.44 11.72
N GLU A 121 -24.68 10.80 10.74
CA GLU A 121 -24.68 11.19 9.31
C GLU A 121 -25.24 12.61 9.06
N ASN A 122 -26.02 13.16 10.00
CA ASN A 122 -26.74 14.43 9.84
C ASN A 122 -26.00 15.68 10.37
N LYS A 123 -24.83 15.53 11.01
CA LYS A 123 -23.98 16.66 11.44
C LYS A 123 -22.69 16.64 10.64
N ARG A 124 -22.46 17.70 9.86
CA ARG A 124 -21.21 17.92 9.13
C ARG A 124 -20.05 17.90 10.13
N GLY A 125 -19.31 16.79 10.18
CA GLY A 125 -18.18 16.60 11.08
C GLY A 125 -17.09 17.64 10.85
N PRO A 126 -16.17 17.81 11.82
CA PRO A 126 -15.01 18.69 11.64
C PRO A 126 -14.25 18.25 10.40
N ARG A 127 -13.81 19.20 9.57
CA ARG A 127 -13.08 18.88 8.34
C ARG A 127 -11.62 19.28 8.46
N PRO A 128 -10.69 18.62 7.75
CA PRO A 128 -9.28 19.01 7.75
C PRO A 128 -9.07 20.49 7.39
N GLN A 129 -9.95 21.09 6.59
CA GLN A 129 -9.91 22.52 6.22
C GLN A 129 -10.04 23.46 7.42
N ASP A 130 -10.76 23.06 8.47
CA ASP A 130 -10.93 23.88 9.67
C ASP A 130 -9.61 23.96 10.46
N LEU A 131 -8.83 22.86 10.48
CA LEU A 131 -7.48 22.83 11.07
C LEU A 131 -6.48 23.67 10.25
N ILE A 132 -6.53 23.57 8.92
CA ILE A 132 -5.68 24.38 8.03
C ILE A 132 -5.87 25.87 8.35
N ARG A 133 -7.12 26.32 8.49
CA ARG A 133 -7.44 27.73 8.81
C ARG A 133 -6.85 28.17 10.14
N LEU A 134 -6.90 27.33 11.17
CA LEU A 134 -6.31 27.66 12.48
C LEU A 134 -4.79 27.78 12.40
N TYR A 135 -4.11 26.88 11.69
CA TYR A 135 -2.66 26.97 11.51
C TYR A 135 -2.25 28.16 10.64
N ASP A 136 -3.05 28.57 9.65
CA ASP A 136 -2.79 29.81 8.91
C ASP A 136 -2.88 31.06 9.80
N ILE A 137 -3.86 31.11 10.71
CA ILE A 137 -3.96 32.22 11.69
C ILE A 137 -2.74 32.23 12.61
N ILE A 138 -2.28 31.06 13.07
CA ILE A 138 -1.06 30.94 13.89
C ILE A 138 0.16 31.42 13.11
N LEU A 139 0.32 31.00 11.85
CA LEU A 139 1.45 31.41 11.01
C LEU A 139 1.46 32.91 10.73
N GLN A 140 0.29 33.51 10.49
CA GLN A 140 0.16 34.96 10.36
C GLN A 140 0.58 35.68 11.64
N SER A 141 0.15 35.16 12.81
CA SER A 141 0.51 35.73 14.11
C SER A 141 2.02 35.64 14.38
N LEU A 142 2.67 34.54 13.99
CA LEU A 142 4.12 34.36 14.11
C LEU A 142 4.91 35.26 13.15
N ALA A 143 4.40 35.48 11.93
CA ALA A 143 4.99 36.43 11.00
C ALA A 143 4.97 37.84 11.59
N GLU A 144 3.84 38.27 12.18
CA GLU A 144 3.74 39.56 12.87
C GLU A 144 4.69 39.65 14.08
N LEU A 145 4.79 38.58 14.89
CA LEU A 145 5.73 38.50 16.02
C LEU A 145 7.19 38.70 15.60
N SER A 146 7.59 38.13 14.45
CA SER A 146 8.98 38.25 13.96
C SER A 146 9.37 39.68 13.57
N THR A 147 8.39 40.52 13.25
CA THR A 147 8.57 41.91 12.80
C THR A 147 8.32 42.96 13.87
N LEU A 148 8.19 42.57 15.15
CA LEU A 148 7.98 43.51 16.24
C LEU A 148 9.22 44.37 16.49
N GLN A 149 9.03 45.69 16.48
CA GLN A 149 10.10 46.65 16.72
C GLN A 149 10.63 46.54 18.16
N GLY A 150 11.95 46.61 18.31
CA GLY A 150 12.65 46.48 19.60
C GLY A 150 13.00 45.04 20.00
N LEU A 151 12.64 44.04 19.20
CA LEU A 151 12.94 42.61 19.40
C LEU A 151 13.81 42.04 18.26
N GLU A 152 14.39 42.91 17.43
CA GLU A 152 15.19 42.53 16.25
C GLU A 152 16.56 41.95 16.66
N ASP A 153 17.17 42.54 17.69
CA ASP A 153 18.48 42.13 18.21
C ASP A 153 18.39 40.90 19.15
N ASP A 154 17.19 40.53 19.60
CA ASP A 154 17.00 39.31 20.39
C ASP A 154 17.03 38.08 19.49
N HIS A 155 18.24 37.61 19.21
CA HIS A 155 18.48 36.43 18.39
C HIS A 155 17.89 35.14 19.01
N THR A 156 17.68 35.09 20.33
CA THR A 156 17.07 33.92 20.97
C THR A 156 15.58 33.87 20.65
N PHE A 157 14.90 35.00 20.83
CA PHE A 157 13.51 35.17 20.46
C PHE A 157 13.28 34.91 18.96
N GLN A 158 14.10 35.49 18.08
CA GLN A 158 13.98 35.30 16.63
C GLN A 158 14.16 33.82 16.24
N LYS A 159 15.11 33.11 16.86
CA LYS A 159 15.30 31.68 16.64
C LYS A 159 14.09 30.88 17.11
N GLU A 160 13.51 31.19 18.27
CA GLU A 160 12.31 30.52 18.77
C GLU A 160 11.09 30.72 17.85
N VAL A 161 10.82 31.96 17.42
CA VAL A 161 9.73 32.27 16.48
C VAL A 161 9.96 31.56 15.14
N SER A 162 11.19 31.51 14.65
CA SER A 162 11.53 30.80 13.41
C SER A 162 11.30 29.28 13.51
N LEU A 163 11.58 28.69 14.68
CA LEU A 163 11.38 27.27 14.94
C LEU A 163 9.88 26.95 15.01
N LYS A 164 9.10 27.75 15.74
CA LYS A 164 7.64 27.63 15.81
C LYS A 164 7.01 27.76 14.43
N THR A 165 7.47 28.72 13.63
CA THR A 165 6.98 28.92 12.25
C THR A 165 7.18 27.66 11.41
N LEU A 166 8.32 26.98 11.54
CA LEU A 166 8.61 25.76 10.80
C LEU A 166 7.70 24.60 11.22
N VAL A 167 7.43 24.47 12.52
CA VAL A 167 6.53 23.47 13.09
C VAL A 167 5.09 23.67 12.59
N TYR A 168 4.55 24.88 12.67
CA TYR A 168 3.17 25.12 12.21
C TYR A 168 3.04 25.07 10.68
N LYS A 169 4.11 25.34 9.92
CA LYS A 169 4.17 25.04 8.47
C LYS A 169 4.05 23.54 8.20
N ALA A 170 4.69 22.70 9.02
CA ALA A 170 4.57 21.26 8.93
C ALA A 170 3.14 20.78 9.22
N TYR A 171 2.54 21.24 10.32
CA TYR A 171 1.14 20.92 10.66
C TYR A 171 0.16 21.36 9.56
N ARG A 172 0.28 22.60 9.07
CA ARG A 172 -0.57 23.06 7.95
C ARG A 172 -0.42 22.15 6.73
N CYS A 173 0.82 21.83 6.36
CA CYS A 173 1.11 20.96 5.22
C CYS A 173 0.52 19.55 5.39
N PHE A 174 0.57 19.00 6.60
CA PHE A 174 0.01 17.70 6.93
C PHE A 174 -1.51 17.66 6.73
N PHE A 175 -2.25 18.66 7.24
CA PHE A 175 -3.70 18.70 7.05
C PHE A 175 -4.13 19.05 5.62
N ILE A 176 -3.31 19.81 4.88
CA ILE A 176 -3.49 19.96 3.43
C ILE A 176 -3.34 18.59 2.75
N ALA A 177 -2.33 17.80 3.10
CA ALA A 177 -2.16 16.45 2.55
C ALA A 177 -3.40 15.58 2.81
N GLN A 178 -3.90 15.55 4.04
CA GLN A 178 -5.14 14.85 4.40
C GLN A 178 -6.35 15.30 3.55
N SER A 179 -6.46 16.59 3.24
CA SER A 179 -7.54 17.06 2.36
C SER A 179 -7.42 16.53 0.92
N TYR A 180 -6.19 16.32 0.42
CA TYR A 180 -5.95 15.71 -0.89
C TYR A 180 -6.22 14.19 -0.89
N VAL A 181 -5.96 13.51 0.23
CA VAL A 181 -6.35 12.10 0.44
C VAL A 181 -7.86 11.92 0.27
N LEU A 182 -8.67 12.81 0.87
CA LEU A 182 -10.13 12.75 0.79
C LEU A 182 -10.69 12.90 -0.64
N VAL A 183 -9.97 13.61 -1.52
CA VAL A 183 -10.35 13.79 -2.93
C VAL A 183 -9.58 12.86 -3.88
N LYS A 184 -8.93 11.82 -3.36
CA LYS A 184 -8.17 10.80 -4.12
C LYS A 184 -7.03 11.36 -4.98
N LYS A 185 -6.48 12.51 -4.61
CA LYS A 185 -5.32 13.13 -5.27
C LYS A 185 -4.02 12.63 -4.63
N TRP A 186 -3.73 11.36 -4.92
CA TRP A 186 -2.68 10.59 -4.25
C TRP A 186 -1.28 11.19 -4.46
N SER A 187 -0.99 11.65 -5.68
CA SER A 187 0.33 12.19 -6.03
C SER A 187 0.63 13.48 -5.28
N GLU A 188 -0.34 14.37 -5.19
CA GLU A 188 -0.24 15.64 -4.49
C GLU A 188 -0.13 15.42 -2.98
N ALA A 189 -0.92 14.50 -2.43
CA ALA A 189 -0.83 14.12 -1.02
C ALA A 189 0.56 13.56 -0.66
N LEU A 190 1.13 12.71 -1.50
CA LEU A 190 2.45 12.11 -1.28
C LEU A 190 3.55 13.18 -1.21
N VAL A 191 3.58 14.10 -2.18
CA VAL A 191 4.56 15.21 -2.21
C VAL A 191 4.43 16.09 -0.95
N LEU A 192 3.21 16.29 -0.47
CA LEU A 192 2.96 17.06 0.75
C LEU A 192 3.47 16.34 2.00
N TYR A 193 3.27 15.03 2.13
CA TYR A 193 3.84 14.26 3.25
C TYR A 193 5.37 14.26 3.23
N GLU A 194 6.01 14.19 2.06
CA GLU A 194 7.46 14.34 1.96
C GLU A 194 7.94 15.72 2.41
N ARG A 195 7.16 16.77 2.09
CA ARG A 195 7.46 18.12 2.58
C ARG A 195 7.32 18.23 4.10
N VAL A 196 6.35 17.55 4.71
CA VAL A 196 6.21 17.48 6.18
C VAL A 196 7.45 16.83 6.80
N LEU A 197 7.94 15.72 6.24
CA LEU A 197 9.17 15.06 6.71
C LEU A 197 10.42 15.94 6.55
N LYS A 198 10.51 16.75 5.48
CA LYS A 198 11.59 17.74 5.34
C LYS A 198 11.55 18.77 6.47
N TYR A 199 10.38 19.32 6.76
CA TYR A 199 10.22 20.25 7.88
C TYR A 199 10.57 19.61 9.22
N ALA A 200 10.16 18.37 9.48
CA ALA A 200 10.49 17.67 10.72
C ALA A 200 12.02 17.51 10.91
N LYS A 201 12.75 17.13 9.86
CA LYS A 201 14.22 17.06 9.86
C LYS A 201 14.87 18.44 10.11
N GLU A 202 14.36 19.48 9.45
CA GLU A 202 14.83 20.85 9.68
C GLU A 202 14.58 21.31 11.12
N VAL A 203 13.40 21.03 11.70
CA VAL A 203 13.10 21.32 13.10
C VAL A 203 14.06 20.60 14.04
N GLN A 204 14.30 19.30 13.82
CA GLN A 204 15.25 18.52 14.63
C GLN A 204 16.68 19.09 14.55
N SER A 205 17.11 19.53 13.37
CA SER A 205 18.43 20.14 13.20
C SER A 205 18.57 21.46 13.97
N LYS A 206 17.55 22.33 13.90
CA LYS A 206 17.53 23.64 14.56
C LYS A 206 17.29 23.53 16.07
N ALA A 207 16.49 22.57 16.52
CA ALA A 207 16.21 22.34 17.94
C ALA A 207 17.46 21.87 18.70
N LYS A 208 18.30 21.02 18.07
CA LYS A 208 19.60 20.61 18.64
C LYS A 208 20.51 21.80 18.93
N THR A 209 20.53 22.79 18.05
CA THR A 209 21.31 24.03 18.22
C THR A 209 20.80 24.90 19.38
N LEU A 210 19.53 24.75 19.76
CA LEU A 210 18.87 25.55 20.80
C LEU A 210 18.82 24.86 22.16
N ASN A 211 19.39 23.66 22.32
CA ASN A 211 19.25 22.81 23.52
C ASN A 211 17.79 22.57 23.96
N ASN A 212 16.85 22.72 23.03
CA ASN A 212 15.44 22.45 23.28
C ASN A 212 15.18 20.96 23.00
N SER A 213 14.64 20.23 23.97
CA SER A 213 14.22 18.82 23.83
C SER A 213 12.90 18.71 23.04
N LEU A 214 12.83 19.40 21.90
CA LEU A 214 11.67 19.41 21.03
C LEU A 214 11.71 18.14 20.17
N LYS A 215 11.22 17.03 20.73
CA LYS A 215 11.01 15.82 19.96
C LYS A 215 9.75 16.00 19.11
N VAL A 216 9.94 16.34 17.83
CA VAL A 216 8.88 16.15 16.82
C VAL A 216 8.72 14.64 16.65
N GLY A 217 7.85 14.03 17.46
CA GLY A 217 7.51 12.59 17.40
C GLY A 217 6.73 12.18 16.15
N ALA A 218 6.66 13.05 15.14
CA ALA A 218 5.79 12.91 13.98
C ALA A 218 6.40 12.12 12.81
N ASP A 219 7.70 11.80 12.82
CA ASP A 219 8.34 11.10 11.69
C ASP A 219 7.74 9.71 11.46
N ALA A 220 7.48 8.96 12.54
CA ALA A 220 6.87 7.63 12.48
C ALA A 220 5.39 7.69 12.06
N GLU A 221 4.64 8.67 12.55
CA GLU A 221 3.21 8.83 12.22
C GLU A 221 3.02 9.31 10.77
N VAL A 222 3.80 10.30 10.33
CA VAL A 222 3.74 10.81 8.96
C VAL A 222 4.21 9.75 7.96
N SER A 223 5.21 8.94 8.31
CA SER A 223 5.63 7.83 7.46
C SER A 223 4.59 6.71 7.41
N ALA A 224 3.95 6.37 8.52
CA ALA A 224 2.82 5.44 8.53
C ALA A 224 1.69 5.91 7.63
N GLU A 225 1.31 7.20 7.72
CA GLU A 225 0.28 7.79 6.86
C GLU A 225 0.68 7.79 5.39
N LYS A 226 1.96 8.06 5.07
CA LYS A 226 2.51 7.95 3.71
C LYS A 226 2.40 6.53 3.14
N TYR A 227 2.74 5.51 3.93
CA TYR A 227 2.64 4.12 3.45
C TYR A 227 1.19 3.67 3.32
N SER A 228 0.31 4.09 4.24
CA SER A 228 -1.13 3.89 4.13
C SER A 228 -1.69 4.52 2.86
N LEU A 229 -1.28 5.75 2.54
CA LEU A 229 -1.62 6.44 1.30
C LEU A 229 -1.17 5.66 0.05
N GLN A 230 0.06 5.17 0.04
CA GLN A 230 0.59 4.39 -1.08
C GLN A 230 -0.19 3.09 -1.28
N ALA A 231 -0.53 2.38 -0.19
CA ALA A 231 -1.37 1.20 -0.26
C ALA A 231 -2.78 1.54 -0.78
N ALA A 232 -3.39 2.63 -0.29
CA ALA A 232 -4.69 3.10 -0.75
C ALA A 232 -4.66 3.46 -2.24
N ALA A 233 -3.62 4.16 -2.71
CA ALA A 233 -3.45 4.51 -4.11
C ALA A 233 -3.34 3.27 -5.01
N ILE A 234 -2.60 2.24 -4.59
CA ILE A 234 -2.49 0.97 -5.34
C ILE A 234 -3.85 0.27 -5.42
N LEU A 235 -4.62 0.25 -4.33
CA LEU A 235 -5.95 -0.37 -4.29
C LEU A 235 -7.00 0.42 -5.10
N ASP A 236 -6.84 1.74 -5.20
CA ASP A 236 -7.75 2.63 -5.94
C ASP A 236 -7.53 2.57 -7.47
N THR A 237 -6.43 1.97 -7.93
CA THR A 237 -6.21 1.71 -9.38
C THR A 237 -7.19 0.68 -9.97
N GLY A 238 -8.07 0.08 -9.17
CA GLY A 238 -9.18 -0.77 -9.65
C GLY A 238 -10.25 -0.03 -10.46
N ASP A 239 -10.43 1.29 -10.26
CA ASP A 239 -11.44 2.10 -10.96
C ASP A 239 -10.83 3.08 -11.98
N ALA A 240 -9.54 3.39 -11.86
CA ALA A 240 -8.82 4.20 -12.82
C ALA A 240 -8.31 3.29 -13.95
N SER A 241 -9.15 3.14 -14.97
CA SER A 241 -8.74 2.85 -16.35
C SER A 241 -7.82 3.96 -16.90
N GLU A 242 -6.74 4.30 -16.20
CA GLU A 242 -5.57 4.92 -16.79
C GLU A 242 -4.85 3.80 -17.52
N ALA A 243 -5.28 3.59 -18.77
CA ALA A 243 -4.57 2.77 -19.72
C ALA A 243 -3.08 3.15 -19.64
N PRO A 244 -2.20 2.28 -19.14
CA PRO A 244 -0.78 2.60 -19.10
C PRO A 244 -0.39 2.79 -20.56
N SER A 245 0.00 4.03 -20.89
CA SER A 245 0.63 4.46 -22.15
C SER A 245 0.55 3.38 -23.20
N GLN A 246 -0.54 3.38 -23.96
CA GLN A 246 -0.79 2.45 -25.05
C GLN A 246 0.44 2.41 -25.96
N LEU A 247 1.35 1.48 -25.67
CA LEU A 247 2.29 0.94 -26.63
C LEU A 247 1.43 0.10 -27.57
N GLN A 248 0.61 0.78 -28.37
CA GLN A 248 -0.03 0.23 -29.55
C GLN A 248 1.12 -0.02 -30.50
N VAL A 249 1.75 -1.19 -30.34
CA VAL A 249 2.70 -1.66 -31.33
C VAL A 249 1.84 -2.28 -32.41
N ASN A 250 1.82 -1.63 -33.57
CA ASN A 250 1.18 -2.11 -34.81
C ASN A 250 1.98 -3.30 -35.40
N ASP A 251 2.50 -4.17 -34.55
CA ASP A 251 3.43 -5.22 -34.94
C ASP A 251 2.60 -6.42 -35.37
N SER A 252 2.51 -6.57 -36.69
CA SER A 252 1.70 -7.56 -37.41
C SER A 252 2.22 -9.00 -37.26
N THR A 253 3.22 -9.22 -36.41
CA THR A 253 3.72 -10.55 -36.07
C THR A 253 2.66 -11.33 -35.29
N PRO A 254 2.44 -12.62 -35.64
CA PRO A 254 1.45 -13.45 -34.97
C PRO A 254 1.84 -13.69 -33.50
N LEU A 255 0.84 -13.81 -32.62
CA LEU A 255 1.03 -13.96 -31.17
C LEU A 255 2.00 -15.08 -30.81
N CYS A 256 1.98 -16.19 -31.55
CA CYS A 256 2.86 -17.35 -31.31
C CYS A 256 4.36 -17.02 -31.36
N ASN A 257 4.76 -15.94 -32.05
CA ASN A 257 6.15 -15.54 -32.21
C ASN A 257 6.60 -14.49 -31.17
N ARG A 258 5.70 -14.05 -30.28
CA ARG A 258 5.94 -12.95 -29.32
C ARG A 258 5.41 -13.25 -27.92
N LEU A 259 5.33 -14.53 -27.53
CA LEU A 259 4.82 -14.96 -26.22
C LEU A 259 5.67 -14.47 -25.03
N ASP A 260 6.92 -14.14 -25.30
CA ASP A 260 7.93 -13.60 -24.39
C ASP A 260 7.79 -12.09 -24.16
N THR A 261 6.98 -11.38 -24.96
CA THR A 261 6.77 -9.93 -24.84
C THR A 261 5.32 -9.61 -24.47
N PHE A 262 5.11 -9.04 -23.28
CA PHE A 262 3.78 -8.56 -22.88
C PHE A 262 3.40 -7.29 -23.64
N CYS A 263 2.33 -7.34 -24.43
CA CYS A 263 1.75 -6.20 -25.14
C CYS A 263 0.22 -6.25 -25.11
N LEU A 264 -0.40 -5.06 -25.03
CA LEU A 264 -1.86 -4.92 -25.09
C LEU A 264 -2.25 -4.72 -26.57
N ASP A 265 -2.64 -5.81 -27.23
CA ASP A 265 -3.09 -5.80 -28.63
C ASP A 265 -4.62 -5.87 -28.72
N PRO A 266 -5.31 -4.76 -29.07
CA PRO A 266 -6.77 -4.74 -29.21
C PRO A 266 -7.29 -5.65 -30.33
N THR A 267 -6.44 -6.02 -31.30
CA THR A 267 -6.84 -6.87 -32.44
C THR A 267 -7.09 -8.32 -32.02
N LEU A 268 -6.53 -8.76 -30.88
CA LEU A 268 -6.76 -10.09 -30.30
C LEU A 268 -8.20 -10.29 -29.80
N VAL A 269 -8.90 -9.20 -29.45
CA VAL A 269 -10.31 -9.21 -29.01
C VAL A 269 -11.26 -9.05 -30.21
N GLY A 270 -10.73 -8.73 -31.39
CA GLY A 270 -11.47 -8.54 -32.62
C GLY A 270 -11.96 -9.83 -33.26
N LYS A 271 -12.74 -9.71 -34.33
CA LYS A 271 -13.32 -10.86 -35.06
C LYS A 271 -12.30 -11.73 -35.81
N LYS A 272 -11.07 -11.25 -35.99
CA LYS A 272 -9.99 -11.94 -36.75
C LYS A 272 -8.62 -11.74 -36.07
N PRO A 273 -8.35 -12.41 -34.95
CA PRO A 273 -7.08 -12.29 -34.24
C PRO A 273 -5.95 -13.02 -35.00
N SER A 274 -4.78 -12.39 -35.11
CA SER A 274 -3.57 -12.99 -35.70
C SER A 274 -2.82 -13.81 -34.66
N LEU A 275 -3.32 -15.02 -34.34
CA LEU A 275 -2.73 -15.87 -33.29
C LEU A 275 -1.53 -16.68 -33.80
N VAL A 276 -1.73 -17.34 -34.94
CA VAL A 276 -0.79 -18.27 -35.57
C VAL A 276 -0.94 -18.09 -37.08
N PRO A 277 0.13 -18.18 -37.88
CA PRO A 277 0.01 -18.23 -39.33
C PRO A 277 -0.81 -19.46 -39.72
N PHE A 278 -1.95 -19.22 -40.38
CA PHE A 278 -2.84 -20.27 -40.86
C PHE A 278 -3.11 -20.10 -42.36
N PRO A 279 -2.98 -21.14 -43.19
CA PRO A 279 -2.61 -22.52 -42.83
C PRO A 279 -1.14 -22.68 -42.41
N PRO A 280 -0.79 -23.67 -41.56
CA PRO A 280 0.59 -23.92 -41.15
C PRO A 280 1.48 -24.21 -42.36
N GLU A 281 2.73 -23.77 -42.32
CA GLU A 281 3.71 -24.14 -43.33
C GLU A 281 4.00 -25.65 -43.28
N PHE A 282 4.12 -26.28 -44.44
CA PHE A 282 4.45 -27.69 -44.54
C PHE A 282 5.88 -27.92 -44.05
N GLN A 283 6.03 -28.74 -43.00
CA GLN A 283 7.33 -29.18 -42.51
C GLN A 283 7.56 -30.66 -42.86
N PRO A 284 8.76 -31.05 -43.29
CA PRO A 284 9.07 -32.45 -43.55
C PRO A 284 9.03 -33.23 -42.24
N ILE A 285 8.10 -34.19 -42.15
CA ILE A 285 8.02 -35.10 -41.02
C ILE A 285 8.97 -36.27 -41.29
N PRO A 286 9.91 -36.59 -40.38
CA PRO A 286 10.75 -37.76 -40.54
C PRO A 286 9.85 -39.00 -40.59
N CYS A 287 9.97 -39.78 -41.67
CA CYS A 287 9.27 -41.03 -41.80
C CYS A 287 9.63 -41.94 -40.61
N LYS A 288 8.64 -42.71 -40.15
CA LYS A 288 8.80 -43.68 -39.07
C LYS A 288 10.11 -44.48 -39.28
N PRO A 289 11.04 -44.50 -38.30
CA PRO A 289 12.32 -45.19 -38.46
C PRO A 289 12.08 -46.67 -38.71
N LEU A 290 12.95 -47.26 -39.53
CA LEU A 290 12.87 -48.67 -39.89
C LEU A 290 13.13 -49.50 -38.63
N PHE A 291 12.12 -50.26 -38.19
CA PHE A 291 12.22 -51.15 -37.04
C PHE A 291 12.00 -52.58 -37.53
N PHE A 292 13.00 -53.44 -37.34
CA PHE A 292 12.91 -54.86 -37.67
C PHE A 292 12.56 -55.66 -36.43
N ASP A 293 11.53 -56.50 -36.53
CA ASP A 293 11.24 -57.49 -35.49
C ASP A 293 12.21 -58.68 -35.62
N LEU A 294 13.34 -58.59 -34.90
CA LEU A 294 14.35 -59.65 -34.87
C LEU A 294 13.92 -60.86 -34.04
N ALA A 295 12.91 -60.72 -33.16
CA ALA A 295 12.45 -61.83 -32.33
C ALA A 295 11.82 -62.95 -33.18
N LEU A 296 11.20 -62.58 -34.30
CA LEU A 296 10.64 -63.53 -35.25
C LEU A 296 11.71 -64.48 -35.83
N ASN A 297 12.96 -64.02 -35.99
CA ASN A 297 14.06 -64.87 -36.46
C ASN A 297 14.40 -66.01 -35.49
N HIS A 298 14.02 -65.87 -34.22
CA HIS A 298 14.27 -66.85 -33.17
C HIS A 298 13.10 -67.82 -32.96
N VAL A 299 12.00 -67.68 -33.71
CA VAL A 299 10.90 -68.64 -33.70
C VAL A 299 11.31 -69.87 -34.53
N ALA A 300 11.97 -70.81 -33.87
CA ALA A 300 12.36 -72.10 -34.44
C ALA A 300 11.72 -73.26 -33.69
N PHE A 301 11.51 -74.39 -34.37
CA PHE A 301 11.09 -75.62 -33.70
C PHE A 301 12.17 -76.07 -32.71
N PRO A 302 11.78 -76.60 -31.54
CA PRO A 302 12.74 -77.23 -30.64
C PRO A 302 13.39 -78.44 -31.32
N PRO A 303 14.62 -78.83 -30.94
CA PRO A 303 15.28 -80.02 -31.49
C PRO A 303 14.38 -81.25 -31.30
N LEU A 304 14.12 -81.96 -32.41
CA LEU A 304 13.16 -83.07 -32.45
C LEU A 304 13.82 -84.46 -32.33
N ASP A 305 15.14 -84.52 -32.14
CA ASP A 305 15.93 -85.76 -32.18
C ASP A 305 15.40 -86.83 -31.21
N GLU A 306 15.05 -86.44 -29.98
CA GLU A 306 14.49 -87.36 -28.97
C GLU A 306 13.15 -87.97 -29.38
N LYS A 307 12.30 -87.19 -30.06
CA LYS A 307 10.99 -87.67 -30.55
C LYS A 307 11.15 -88.58 -31.77
N VAL A 308 12.14 -88.31 -32.63
CA VAL A 308 12.47 -89.16 -33.78
C VAL A 308 13.08 -90.48 -33.30
N TRP A 309 13.97 -90.45 -32.32
CA TRP A 309 14.57 -91.64 -31.71
C TRP A 309 13.55 -92.47 -30.93
N SER A 310 12.66 -91.83 -30.18
CA SER A 310 11.55 -92.51 -29.49
C SER A 310 10.61 -93.20 -30.48
N ARG A 311 10.30 -92.59 -31.64
CA ARG A 311 9.53 -93.27 -32.70
C ARG A 311 10.32 -94.41 -33.33
N ARG A 312 11.60 -94.23 -33.65
CA ARG A 312 12.44 -95.30 -34.21
C ARG A 312 12.58 -96.49 -33.24
N ALA A 313 12.78 -96.23 -31.95
CA ALA A 313 12.83 -97.25 -30.91
C ALA A 313 11.48 -97.97 -30.75
N LYS A 314 10.36 -97.24 -30.84
CA LYS A 314 9.01 -97.82 -30.79
C LYS A 314 8.67 -98.65 -32.04
N VAL A 315 9.14 -98.24 -33.21
CA VAL A 315 9.01 -99.03 -34.45
C VAL A 315 9.90 -100.28 -34.41
N ALA A 316 11.12 -100.16 -33.89
CA ALA A 316 12.01 -101.30 -33.69
C ALA A 316 11.45 -102.31 -32.68
N SER A 317 10.87 -101.85 -31.56
CA SER A 317 10.25 -102.75 -30.58
C SER A 317 8.98 -103.43 -31.10
N LEU A 318 8.19 -102.75 -31.93
CA LEU A 318 7.02 -103.35 -32.61
C LEU A 318 7.43 -104.39 -33.66
N ALA A 319 8.57 -104.19 -34.33
CA ALA A 319 9.14 -105.16 -35.26
C ALA A 319 9.65 -106.41 -34.52
N THR A 320 10.32 -106.23 -33.37
CA THR A 320 10.75 -107.34 -32.50
C THR A 320 9.56 -108.12 -31.94
N SER A 321 8.48 -107.45 -31.51
CA SER A 321 7.29 -108.15 -30.99
C SER A 321 6.56 -108.98 -32.07
N ARG A 322 6.53 -108.51 -33.32
CA ARG A 322 5.98 -109.29 -34.46
C ARG A 322 6.84 -110.50 -34.81
N ALA A 323 8.17 -110.40 -34.70
CA ALA A 323 9.06 -111.54 -34.96
C ALA A 323 8.89 -112.66 -33.92
N SER A 324 8.70 -112.32 -32.64
CA SER A 324 8.45 -113.30 -31.57
C SER A 324 7.10 -114.02 -31.72
N LEU A 325 6.06 -113.32 -32.18
CA LEU A 325 4.74 -113.90 -32.45
C LEU A 325 4.73 -114.82 -33.69
N ALA A 326 5.55 -114.52 -34.70
CA ALA A 326 5.70 -115.36 -35.90
C ALA A 326 6.43 -116.69 -35.62
N LEU A 327 7.30 -116.74 -34.61
CA LEU A 327 8.00 -117.96 -34.20
C LEU A 327 7.08 -118.94 -33.45
N ALA A 328 6.09 -118.42 -32.71
CA ALA A 328 5.12 -119.23 -31.96
C ALA A 328 3.97 -119.81 -32.81
N ALA A 329 3.74 -119.29 -34.03
CA ALA A 329 2.61 -119.66 -34.89
C ALA A 329 2.93 -120.78 -35.91
N LYS A 330 4.05 -121.50 -35.78
CA LYS A 330 4.48 -122.55 -36.74
C LYS A 330 4.18 -123.98 -36.28
N ALA A 331 2.99 -124.19 -35.71
CA ALA A 331 2.36 -125.52 -35.59
C ALA A 331 0.95 -125.45 -36.24
N PRO A 332 0.60 -126.40 -37.13
CA PRO A 332 -0.47 -126.23 -38.12
C PRO A 332 -1.89 -126.42 -37.51
N PRO A 333 -2.86 -125.53 -37.81
CA PRO A 333 -4.26 -125.76 -37.49
C PRO A 333 -4.99 -126.48 -38.63
N PRO A 334 -5.89 -127.45 -38.36
CA PRO A 334 -6.81 -127.97 -39.37
C PRO A 334 -8.20 -127.30 -39.33
N LEU A 335 -8.62 -126.92 -40.55
CA LEU A 335 -9.94 -127.05 -41.17
C LEU A 335 -11.14 -126.21 -40.66
N ALA A 336 -11.19 -125.01 -41.25
CA ALA A 336 -12.32 -124.25 -41.79
C ALA A 336 -13.77 -124.68 -41.51
N ALA A 337 -14.51 -123.80 -40.84
CA ALA A 337 -15.96 -123.65 -40.96
C ALA A 337 -16.31 -122.22 -41.41
N LYS A 338 -17.34 -122.11 -42.25
CA LYS A 338 -17.82 -120.91 -42.97
C LYS A 338 -18.16 -119.72 -42.04
N ALA A 339 -17.85 -118.52 -42.54
CA ALA A 339 -18.17 -117.22 -41.95
C ALA A 339 -19.68 -116.91 -41.93
N PRO A 340 -20.18 -116.14 -40.95
CA PRO A 340 -21.35 -115.31 -41.13
C PRO A 340 -20.95 -113.90 -41.63
N PRO A 341 -21.82 -113.25 -42.41
CA PRO A 341 -21.51 -111.98 -43.04
C PRO A 341 -22.05 -110.79 -42.22
N LEU A 342 -21.53 -109.59 -42.55
CA LEU A 342 -22.13 -108.26 -42.36
C LEU A 342 -22.10 -107.72 -40.91
N PRO A 343 -22.10 -106.38 -40.64
CA PRO A 343 -23.00 -105.43 -41.31
C PRO A 343 -22.48 -104.03 -41.66
N ALA A 344 -23.32 -103.41 -42.47
CA ALA A 344 -23.21 -102.16 -43.21
C ALA A 344 -23.54 -100.91 -42.36
N TRP A 345 -22.85 -100.69 -41.24
CA TRP A 345 -22.92 -99.43 -40.52
C TRP A 345 -21.51 -98.94 -40.18
N LEU A 346 -21.30 -97.65 -40.43
CA LEU A 346 -20.12 -96.83 -40.14
C LEU A 346 -19.02 -96.73 -41.23
N GLN A 347 -19.47 -96.77 -42.49
CA GLN A 347 -19.16 -95.70 -43.45
C GLN A 347 -19.46 -94.32 -42.83
N TYR A 348 -18.82 -93.25 -43.32
CA TYR A 348 -18.74 -91.85 -42.84
C TYR A 348 -17.51 -91.61 -41.95
N ASP A 349 -16.37 -91.07 -42.39
CA ASP A 349 -16.06 -89.98 -43.34
C ASP A 349 -16.85 -88.70 -43.07
N TRP A 350 -16.29 -87.80 -42.24
CA TRP A 350 -16.52 -86.35 -42.30
C TRP A 350 -15.26 -85.61 -41.83
N LEU A 351 -14.52 -85.15 -42.84
CA LEU A 351 -13.56 -84.06 -42.82
C LEU A 351 -14.16 -82.74 -42.32
N LEU A 352 -13.28 -81.91 -41.73
CA LEU A 352 -13.17 -80.45 -41.88
C LEU A 352 -14.41 -79.58 -41.53
N ARG A 353 -14.28 -78.82 -40.43
CA ARG A 353 -14.43 -77.34 -40.39
C ARG A 353 -14.21 -76.82 -38.96
N PHE A 354 -12.98 -76.40 -38.66
CA PHE A 354 -12.54 -75.09 -38.16
C PHE A 354 -11.12 -75.19 -37.61
#